data_AF-A0A2G5ES41-F1
#
_entry.id   AF-A0A2G5ES41-F1
#
_cell.length_a   1.000
_cell.length_b   1.000
_cell.length_c   1.000
_cell.angle_alpha   90.00
_cell.angle_beta   90.00
_cell.angle_gamma   90.00
#
_symmetry.space_group_name_H-M   'P 1'
#
loop_
_entity.id
_entity.type
_entity.pdbx_description
1 polymer ?
#
loop_
_entity_poly.entity_id
_entity_poly.type
_entity_poly.pdbx_seq_one_letter_code
_entity_poly.pdbx_strand_id
1 'polypeptide(L)'
;MLLRNLHSRDGLCNGTRLMVVQFATRVIEARILNGSHTGNYVFIPRITLQPTVSETPFQMARRQFPVRLAFAMTINKSQGQYVKFVSIDLRNHVFSHGQLYVALSRSTTSKQISVLLESKDDETTTNVVYPEVLL
;
A
#
# COMPACT_ATOMS: atom_id res chain seq x y z
N MET A 1 7.17 1.52 -1.88
CA MET A 1 6.26 2.18 -0.92
C MET A 1 6.89 2.15 0.46
N LEU A 2 6.80 3.25 1.20
CA LEU A 2 7.30 3.39 2.56
C LEU A 2 6.38 2.67 3.57
N LEU A 3 6.98 2.05 4.59
CA LEU A 3 6.30 1.21 5.60
C LEU A 3 6.12 1.90 6.95
N ARG A 4 6.77 3.04 7.16
CA ARG A 4 6.79 3.78 8.42
C ARG A 4 6.79 5.27 8.16
N ASN A 5 6.28 6.04 9.11
CA ASN A 5 6.47 7.48 9.13
C ASN A 5 7.94 7.74 9.50
N LEU A 6 8.66 8.45 8.63
CA LEU A 6 10.02 8.90 8.90
C LEU A 6 10.04 10.41 9.15
N HIS A 7 9.38 11.16 8.27
CA HIS A 7 9.28 12.61 8.37
C HIS A 7 8.00 13.09 7.69
N SER A 8 6.90 13.18 8.45
CA SER A 8 5.58 13.45 7.86
C SER A 8 5.48 14.83 7.23
N ARG A 9 6.22 15.83 7.75
CA ARG A 9 6.23 17.18 7.19
C ARG A 9 6.79 17.24 5.77
N ASP A 10 7.68 16.31 5.42
CA ASP A 10 8.36 16.23 4.13
C ASP A 10 7.72 15.17 3.21
N GLY A 11 6.54 14.65 3.58
CA GLY A 11 5.83 13.64 2.80
C GLY A 11 6.34 12.21 2.96
N LEU A 12 7.26 11.94 3.89
CA LEU A 12 7.76 10.59 4.20
C LEU A 12 6.87 9.89 5.24
N CYS A 13 5.64 9.58 4.83
CA CYS A 13 4.63 8.87 5.61
C CYS A 13 4.50 7.40 5.19
N ASN A 14 3.91 6.58 6.06
CA ASN A 14 3.51 5.22 5.70
C ASN A 14 2.55 5.27 4.50
N GLY A 15 2.82 4.46 3.47
CA GLY A 15 2.05 4.48 2.22
C GLY A 15 2.60 5.41 1.13
N THR A 16 3.60 6.26 1.42
CA THR A 16 4.24 7.07 0.38
C THR A 16 4.83 6.17 -0.71
N ARG A 17 4.43 6.39 -1.96
CA ARG A 17 4.94 5.69 -3.13
C ARG A 17 6.20 6.38 -3.61
N LEU A 18 7.20 5.57 -3.88
CA LEU A 18 8.56 5.98 -4.15
C LEU A 18 9.02 5.26 -5.41
N MET A 19 9.65 5.99 -6.33
CA MET A 19 10.43 5.43 -7.42
C MET A 19 11.90 5.44 -7.00
N VAL A 20 12.54 4.28 -6.98
CA VAL A 20 13.98 4.22 -6.69
C VAL A 20 14.74 4.85 -7.84
N VAL A 21 15.66 5.74 -7.51
CA VAL A 21 16.55 6.42 -8.47
C VAL A 21 17.90 5.71 -8.47
N GLN A 22 18.50 5.53 -7.28
CA GLN A 22 19.74 4.80 -7.11
C GLN A 22 19.88 4.18 -5.73
N PHE A 23 20.75 3.17 -5.64
CA PHE A 23 21.14 2.53 -4.39
C PHE A 23 22.55 2.96 -3.99
N ALA A 24 22.71 3.44 -2.76
CA ALA A 24 24.01 3.66 -2.14
C ALA A 24 24.23 2.68 -0.99
N THR A 25 25.42 2.67 -0.40
CA THR A 25 25.82 1.70 0.63
C THR A 25 24.89 1.68 1.85
N ARG A 26 24.31 2.83 2.23
CA ARG A 26 23.52 2.97 3.47
C ARG A 26 22.18 3.69 3.29
N VAL A 27 21.88 4.16 2.08
CA VAL A 27 20.66 4.92 1.76
C VAL A 27 20.13 4.52 0.39
N ILE A 28 18.82 4.65 0.20
CA ILE A 28 18.16 4.56 -1.10
C ILE A 28 17.76 5.97 -1.49
N GLU A 29 18.20 6.43 -2.64
CA GLU A 29 17.65 7.66 -3.22
C GLU A 29 16.37 7.31 -3.97
N ALA A 30 15.31 8.07 -3.70
CA ALA A 30 14.03 7.86 -4.33
C ALA A 30 13.32 9.18 -4.62
N ARG A 31 12.40 9.13 -5.58
CA ARG A 31 11.50 10.23 -5.93
C ARG A 31 10.08 9.93 -5.44
N ILE A 32 9.42 10.91 -4.82
CA ILE A 32 8.04 10.78 -4.33
C ILE A 32 7.06 10.79 -5.51
N LEU A 33 6.10 9.85 -5.50
CA LEU A 33 5.12 9.65 -6.57
C LEU A 33 3.69 10.10 -6.23
N ASN A 34 3.40 10.41 -4.96
CA ASN A 34 2.06 10.77 -4.52
C ASN A 34 2.06 11.80 -3.37
N GLY A 35 0.91 12.46 -3.20
CA GLY A 35 0.69 13.46 -2.16
C GLY A 35 1.23 14.85 -2.55
N SER A 36 1.25 15.76 -1.58
CA SER A 36 1.66 17.16 -1.77
C SER A 36 3.14 17.34 -2.13
N HIS A 37 3.98 16.34 -1.84
CA HIS A 37 5.44 16.38 -2.08
C HIS A 37 5.85 15.60 -3.34
N THR A 38 4.90 15.33 -4.24
CA THR A 38 5.16 14.59 -5.48
C THR A 38 6.26 15.26 -6.30
N GLY A 39 7.23 14.47 -6.74
CA GLY A 39 8.35 14.93 -7.55
C GLY A 39 9.63 15.20 -6.77
N ASN A 40 9.57 15.38 -5.44
CA ASN A 40 10.73 15.62 -4.60
C ASN A 40 11.63 14.39 -4.50
N TYR A 41 12.95 14.63 -4.43
CA TYR A 41 13.97 13.62 -4.17
C TYR A 41 14.20 13.48 -2.67
N VAL A 42 14.33 12.24 -2.20
CA VAL A 42 14.46 11.88 -0.79
C VAL A 42 15.45 10.74 -0.60
N PHE A 43 16.09 10.73 0.57
CA PHE A 43 16.98 9.64 0.98
C PHE A 43 16.32 8.79 2.05
N ILE A 44 16.23 7.48 1.81
CA ILE A 44 15.64 6.53 2.74
C ILE A 44 16.76 5.75 3.45
N PRO A 45 16.98 5.99 4.75
CA PRO A 45 17.96 5.23 5.53
C PRO A 45 17.38 3.89 6.02
N ARG A 46 18.26 3.01 6.52
CA ARG A 46 17.84 1.84 7.29
C ARG A 46 17.39 2.27 8.70
N ILE A 47 16.26 1.75 9.15
CA ILE A 47 15.76 1.91 10.51
C ILE A 47 15.91 0.62 11.31
N THR A 48 16.04 0.73 12.63
CA THR A 48 16.00 -0.42 13.53
C THR A 48 14.57 -0.57 14.06
N LEU A 49 14.00 -1.76 13.90
CA LEU A 49 12.71 -2.14 14.46
C LEU A 49 12.97 -3.09 15.64
N GLN A 50 12.41 -2.74 16.79
CA GLN A 50 12.40 -3.55 17.99
C GLN A 50 10.94 -3.64 18.49
N PRO A 51 10.45 -4.82 18.85
CA PRO A 51 9.16 -4.95 19.49
C PRO A 51 9.21 -4.36 20.91
N THR A 52 8.18 -3.60 21.29
CA THR A 52 8.06 -3.00 22.62
C THR A 52 7.85 -4.05 23.71
N VAL A 53 7.17 -5.13 23.37
CA VAL A 53 6.89 -6.28 24.23
C VAL A 53 7.35 -7.53 23.49
N SER A 54 8.19 -8.34 24.13
CA SER A 54 8.66 -9.60 23.58
C SER A 54 8.15 -10.74 24.45
N GLU A 55 7.49 -11.72 23.85
CA GLU A 55 7.14 -13.00 24.49
C GLU A 55 8.38 -13.90 24.65
N THR A 56 9.49 -13.55 24.00
CA THR A 56 10.77 -14.26 24.09
C THR A 56 11.66 -13.63 25.16
N PRO A 57 12.58 -14.42 25.77
CA PRO A 57 13.47 -13.94 26.84
C PRO A 57 14.59 -13.01 26.37
N PHE A 58 14.63 -12.66 25.08
CA PHE A 58 15.65 -11.78 24.50
C PHE A 58 15.01 -10.74 23.59
N GLN A 59 15.61 -9.54 23.55
CA GLN A 59 15.16 -8.48 22.66
C GLN A 59 15.67 -8.70 21.23
N MET A 60 14.74 -8.80 20.28
CA MET A 60 15.06 -8.91 18.87
C MET A 60 15.06 -7.54 18.20
N ALA A 61 16.12 -7.21 17.48
CA ALA A 61 16.21 -5.99 16.68
C ALA A 61 16.45 -6.33 15.21
N ARG A 62 15.67 -5.73 14.31
CA ARG A 62 15.87 -5.84 12.87
C ARG A 62 16.22 -4.48 12.28
N ARG A 63 17.41 -4.35 11.68
CA ARG A 63 17.80 -3.17 10.92
C ARG A 63 17.56 -3.36 9.43
N GLN A 64 16.64 -2.60 8.85
CA GLN A 64 16.26 -2.73 7.43
C GLN A 64 15.79 -1.40 6.83
N PHE A 65 15.77 -1.30 5.50
CA PHE A 65 15.09 -0.20 4.84
C PHE A 65 13.57 -0.35 5.04
N PRO A 66 12.85 0.72 5.44
CA PRO A 66 11.41 0.67 5.67
C PRO A 66 10.62 0.76 4.35
N VAL A 67 10.98 -0.02 3.34
CA VAL A 67 10.34 0.00 2.03
C VAL A 67 9.91 -1.41 1.61
N ARG A 68 8.87 -1.47 0.77
CA ARG A 68 8.49 -2.67 0.04
C ARG A 68 8.21 -2.34 -1.43
N LEU A 69 8.31 -3.34 -2.29
CA LEU A 69 7.80 -3.25 -3.67
C LEU A 69 6.30 -2.88 -3.66
N ALA A 70 5.88 -2.08 -4.64
CA ALA A 70 4.56 -1.47 -4.65
C ALA A 70 3.93 -1.41 -6.04
N PHE A 71 4.31 -2.33 -6.93
CA PHE A 71 3.62 -2.54 -8.21
C PHE A 71 2.22 -3.12 -7.98
N ALA A 72 2.12 -4.06 -7.04
CA ALA A 72 0.87 -4.60 -6.54
C ALA A 72 0.80 -4.42 -5.02
N MET A 73 -0.41 -4.23 -4.50
CA MET A 73 -0.67 -4.17 -3.07
C MET A 73 -2.02 -4.79 -2.76
N THR A 74 -2.14 -5.34 -1.55
CA THR A 74 -3.41 -5.86 -1.08
C THR A 74 -4.42 -4.72 -0.88
N ILE A 75 -5.71 -5.03 -1.07
CA ILE A 75 -6.81 -4.08 -0.90
C ILE A 75 -6.75 -3.40 0.47
N ASN A 76 -6.54 -4.18 1.54
CA ASN A 76 -6.38 -3.65 2.90
C ASN A 76 -5.25 -2.60 2.97
N LYS A 77 -4.10 -2.85 2.34
CA LYS A 77 -2.99 -1.88 2.36
C LYS A 77 -3.22 -0.64 1.50
N SER A 78 -4.14 -0.70 0.53
CA SER A 78 -4.55 0.46 -0.26
C SER A 78 -5.57 1.35 0.47
N GLN A 79 -6.13 0.88 1.60
CA GLN A 79 -7.07 1.65 2.40
C GLN A 79 -6.44 2.99 2.85
N GLY A 80 -7.22 4.07 2.77
CA GLY A 80 -6.75 5.44 2.97
C GLY A 80 -5.90 6.05 1.83
N GLN A 81 -5.54 5.30 0.80
CA GLN A 81 -4.75 5.81 -0.33
C GLN A 81 -5.62 6.17 -1.55
N TYR A 82 -5.18 7.19 -2.28
CA TYR A 82 -5.69 7.55 -3.61
C TYR A 82 -4.76 7.04 -4.71
N VAL A 83 -5.35 6.43 -5.75
CA VAL A 83 -4.64 5.92 -6.92
C VAL A 83 -5.38 6.37 -8.19
N LYS A 84 -4.71 7.17 -9.03
CA LYS A 84 -5.30 7.74 -10.25
C LYS A 84 -5.72 6.68 -11.28
N PHE A 85 -4.96 5.60 -11.42
CA PHE A 85 -5.29 4.48 -12.30
C PHE A 85 -5.06 3.20 -11.51
N VAL A 86 -6.09 2.37 -11.39
CA VAL A 86 -6.02 1.15 -10.58
C VAL A 86 -6.50 -0.04 -11.38
N SER A 87 -5.70 -1.10 -11.37
CA SER A 87 -6.12 -2.42 -11.83
C SER A 87 -6.34 -3.29 -10.59
N ILE A 88 -7.52 -3.89 -10.49
CA ILE A 88 -7.95 -4.72 -9.37
C ILE A 88 -7.95 -6.17 -9.84
N ASP A 89 -7.10 -7.00 -9.25
CA ASP A 89 -7.04 -8.44 -9.51
C ASP A 89 -8.05 -9.17 -8.60
N LEU A 90 -9.13 -9.66 -9.21
CA LEU A 90 -10.22 -10.40 -8.60
C LEU A 90 -10.37 -11.81 -9.20
N ARG A 91 -9.28 -12.39 -9.73
CA ARG A 91 -9.25 -13.82 -10.09
C ARG A 91 -9.60 -14.73 -8.92
N ASN A 92 -9.30 -14.26 -7.70
CA ASN A 92 -9.87 -14.80 -6.47
C ASN A 92 -10.87 -13.78 -5.92
N HIS A 93 -12.08 -14.24 -5.60
CA HIS A 93 -13.11 -13.38 -5.03
C HIS A 93 -12.68 -12.71 -3.72
N VAL A 94 -13.28 -11.56 -3.41
CA VAL A 94 -13.12 -10.92 -2.09
C VAL A 94 -13.72 -11.81 -1.00
N PHE A 95 -13.13 -11.77 0.19
CA PHE A 95 -13.47 -12.67 1.29
C PHE A 95 -13.99 -11.95 2.54
N SER A 96 -14.03 -10.61 2.53
CA SER A 96 -14.38 -9.81 3.70
C SER A 96 -15.34 -8.67 3.36
N HIS A 97 -16.15 -8.28 4.35
CA HIS A 97 -17.10 -7.19 4.25
C HIS A 97 -16.45 -5.88 3.81
N GLY A 98 -17.06 -5.20 2.84
CA GLY A 98 -16.62 -3.90 2.36
C GLY A 98 -15.30 -3.93 1.57
N GLN A 99 -14.67 -5.08 1.38
CA GLN A 99 -13.37 -5.18 0.70
C GLN A 99 -13.46 -4.74 -0.76
N LEU A 100 -14.51 -5.17 -1.49
CA LEU A 100 -14.73 -4.73 -2.87
C LEU A 100 -14.96 -3.22 -2.95
N TYR A 101 -15.73 -2.66 -2.02
CA TYR A 101 -15.93 -1.21 -1.90
C TYR A 101 -14.60 -0.47 -1.64
N VAL A 102 -13.77 -0.96 -0.74
CA VAL A 102 -12.44 -0.38 -0.48
C VAL A 102 -11.62 -0.37 -1.76
N ALA A 103 -11.60 -1.46 -2.52
CA ALA A 103 -10.84 -1.54 -3.77
C ALA A 103 -11.33 -0.55 -4.83
N LEU A 104 -12.65 -0.49 -5.08
CA LEU A 104 -13.24 0.38 -6.08
C LEU A 104 -13.14 1.86 -5.70
N SER A 105 -13.23 2.19 -4.41
CA SER A 105 -13.11 3.58 -3.91
C SER A 105 -11.69 4.15 -3.96
N ARG A 106 -10.67 3.40 -4.42
CA ARG A 106 -9.29 3.92 -4.54
C ARG A 106 -9.13 4.91 -5.69
N SER A 107 -10.03 4.89 -6.66
CA SER A 107 -10.08 5.80 -7.80
C SER A 107 -11.36 6.64 -7.78
N THR A 108 -11.27 7.84 -8.33
CA THR A 108 -12.39 8.81 -8.41
C THR A 108 -13.32 8.56 -9.59
N THR A 109 -12.92 7.73 -10.57
CA THR A 109 -13.69 7.55 -11.80
C THR A 109 -13.64 6.11 -12.28
N SER A 110 -14.78 5.55 -12.68
CA SER A 110 -14.89 4.18 -13.19
C SER A 110 -13.99 3.92 -14.40
N LYS A 111 -13.84 4.90 -15.30
CA LYS A 111 -12.93 4.84 -16.47
C LYS A 111 -11.45 4.61 -16.11
N GLN A 112 -11.07 4.87 -14.87
CA GLN A 112 -9.71 4.70 -14.35
C GLN A 112 -9.54 3.41 -13.56
N ILE A 113 -10.58 2.57 -13.53
CA ILE A 113 -10.59 1.27 -12.85
C ILE A 113 -10.63 0.19 -13.92
N SER A 114 -9.74 -0.77 -13.80
CA SER A 114 -9.77 -2.01 -14.58
C SER A 114 -9.90 -3.17 -13.62
N VAL A 115 -10.78 -4.13 -13.91
CA VAL A 115 -10.96 -5.33 -13.08
C VAL A 115 -10.53 -6.54 -13.88
N LEU A 116 -9.73 -7.41 -13.27
CA LEU A 116 -9.32 -8.70 -13.83
C LEU A 116 -10.07 -9.79 -13.08
N LEU A 117 -10.83 -10.62 -13.79
CA LEU A 117 -11.59 -11.75 -13.25
C LEU A 117 -10.93 -13.08 -13.65
N GLU A 118 -11.42 -14.19 -13.10
CA GLU A 118 -10.85 -15.54 -13.30
C GLU A 118 -10.93 -15.97 -14.76
N SER A 119 -12.12 -15.92 -15.36
CA SER A 119 -12.34 -16.07 -16.80
C SER A 119 -12.54 -14.73 -17.49
N LYS A 120 -12.24 -14.69 -18.80
CA LYS A 120 -12.58 -13.53 -19.65
C LYS A 120 -14.10 -13.39 -19.88
N ASP A 121 -14.83 -14.49 -19.71
CA ASP A 121 -16.28 -14.54 -19.87
C ASP A 121 -17.03 -14.19 -18.58
N ASP A 122 -16.30 -14.07 -17.45
CA ASP A 122 -16.91 -13.65 -16.20
C ASP A 122 -17.19 -12.15 -16.25
N GLU A 123 -18.43 -11.77 -15.97
CA GLU A 123 -18.85 -10.36 -15.87
C GLU A 123 -19.10 -9.94 -14.41
N THR A 124 -19.03 -10.88 -13.46
CA THR A 124 -19.42 -10.64 -12.06
C THR A 124 -18.42 -11.23 -11.08
N THR A 125 -18.44 -10.72 -9.83
CA THR A 125 -17.65 -11.24 -8.71
C THR A 125 -18.52 -11.28 -7.47
N THR A 126 -18.23 -12.19 -6.54
CA THR A 126 -18.88 -12.20 -5.23
C THR A 126 -18.57 -10.92 -4.46
N ASN A 127 -19.60 -10.32 -3.87
CA ASN A 127 -19.46 -9.22 -2.91
C ASN A 127 -19.93 -9.69 -1.53
N VAL A 128 -19.02 -9.69 -0.55
CA VAL A 128 -19.34 -10.10 0.82
C VAL A 128 -19.92 -8.90 1.57
N VAL A 129 -21.17 -9.02 2.04
CA VAL A 129 -21.89 -7.97 2.78
C VAL A 129 -22.47 -8.55 4.06
N TYR A 130 -22.25 -7.87 5.20
CA TYR A 130 -22.85 -8.18 6.50
C TYR A 130 -23.85 -7.05 6.81
N PRO A 131 -25.16 -7.26 6.62
CA PRO A 131 -26.17 -6.23 6.81
C PRO A 131 -26.18 -5.65 8.22
N GLU A 132 -25.76 -6.41 9.23
CA GLU A 132 -25.70 -6.00 10.64
C GLU A 132 -24.71 -4.83 10.88
N VAL A 133 -23.79 -4.61 9.94
CA VAL A 133 -22.78 -3.54 10.00
C VAL A 133 -23.23 -2.30 9.20
N LEU A 134 -24.30 -2.42 8.41
CA LEU A 134 -24.89 -1.32 7.66
C LEU A 134 -25.92 -0.62 8.56
N LEU A 135 -25.45 0.31 9.38
CA LEU A 135 -26.30 1.21 10.17
C LEU A 135 -27.10 2.16 9.27
#